data_AF-F6AJL1-F1
#
_entry.id   AF-F6AJL1-F1
#
_cell.length_a   1.000
_cell.length_b   1.000
_cell.length_c   1.000
_cell.angle_alpha   90.00
_cell.angle_beta   90.00
_cell.angle_gamma   90.00
#
_symmetry.space_group_name_H-M   'P 1'
#
loop_
_entity.id
_entity.type
_entity.pdbx_description
1 polymer ?
#
loop_
_entity_poly.entity_id
_entity_poly.type
_entity_poly.pdbx_seq_one_letter_code
_entity_poly.pdbx_strand_id
1 'polypeptide(L)' 'MMSLQPGLYRHYKGPDYRVLGVAKHSETEEEVVVYQALYGEYGLWVRPLAMFTSQVELDGEQVPRFALVEAEASLFSRP' A
#
# COMPACT_ATOMS: atom_id res chain seq x y z
N MET A 1 10.97 5.11 -10.53
CA MET A 1 10.33 5.01 -9.20
C MET A 1 8.89 5.44 -9.33
N MET A 2 7.99 4.47 -9.23
CA MET A 2 6.58 4.81 -9.09
C MET A 2 6.37 5.42 -7.71
N SER A 3 5.76 6.60 -7.66
CA SER A 3 5.38 7.20 -6.39
C SER A 3 4.00 6.65 -6.01
N LEU A 4 3.90 6.04 -4.83
CA LEU A 4 2.62 5.71 -4.20
C LEU A 4 2.34 6.77 -3.15
N GLN A 5 1.13 7.32 -3.16
CA GLN A 5 0.69 8.32 -2.19
C GLN A 5 0.67 7.68 -0.78
N PRO A 6 1.39 8.23 0.21
CA PRO A 6 1.21 7.83 1.59
C PRO A 6 -0.20 8.18 2.09
N GLY A 7 -0.72 7.40 3.03
CA GLY A 7 -2.02 7.65 3.64
C GLY A 7 -2.83 6.41 3.95
N LEU A 8 -4.13 6.59 4.18
CA LEU A 8 -5.09 5.55 4.51
C LEU A 8 -5.55 4.84 3.23
N TYR A 9 -5.45 3.51 3.22
CA TYR A 9 -5.91 2.64 2.15
C TYR A 9 -6.86 1.57 2.69
N ARG A 10 -7.90 1.27 1.92
CA ARG A 10 -8.83 0.18 2.20
C ARG A 10 -8.56 -0.98 1.27
N HIS A 11 -8.34 -2.17 1.84
CA HIS A 11 -8.30 -3.39 1.05
C HIS A 11 -9.71 -3.74 0.57
N TYR A 12 -9.85 -4.32 -0.64
CA TYR A 12 -11.15 -4.70 -1.18
C TYR A 12 -11.98 -5.65 -0.29
N LYS A 13 -11.32 -6.34 0.67
CA LYS A 13 -11.98 -7.19 1.68
C LYS A 13 -12.53 -6.42 2.90
N GLY A 14 -12.31 -5.12 3.00
CA GLY A 14 -12.81 -4.27 4.09
C GLY A 14 -11.75 -3.65 5.00
N PRO A 15 -10.71 -4.37 5.48
CA PRO A 15 -9.78 -3.81 6.45
C PRO A 15 -8.98 -2.61 5.94
N ASP A 16 -8.66 -1.71 6.87
CA ASP A 16 -7.89 -0.50 6.64
C ASP A 16 -6.42 -0.67 6.98
N TYR A 17 -5.60 0.04 6.22
CA TYR A 17 -4.16 0.04 6.31
C TYR A 17 -3.61 1.45 6.09
N ARG A 18 -2.50 1.78 6.74
CA ARG A 18 -1.77 3.02 6.49
C ARG A 18 -0.51 2.75 5.68
N VAL A 19 -0.41 3.31 4.48
CA VAL A 19 0.79 3.29 3.64
C VAL A 19 1.76 4.35 4.13
N LEU A 20 3.00 3.94 4.43
CA LEU A 20 4.08 4.84 4.86
C LEU A 20 4.93 5.30 3.67
N GLY A 21 5.09 4.44 2.67
CA GLY A 21 5.85 4.75 1.45
C GLY A 21 6.26 3.50 0.66
N VAL A 22 7.10 3.72 -0.35
CA VAL A 22 7.70 2.66 -1.18
C VAL A 22 9.18 2.52 -0.82
N ALA A 23 9.62 1.28 -0.62
CA ALA A 23 11.01 0.90 -0.40
C ALA A 23 11.51 0.01 -1.54
N LYS A 24 12.82 -0.24 -1.57
CA LYS A 24 13.46 -1.19 -2.49
C LYS A 24 14.00 -2.36 -1.69
N HIS A 25 13.63 -3.58 -2.05
CA HIS A 25 14.18 -4.79 -1.46
C HIS A 25 15.66 -4.90 -1.83
N SER A 26 16.57 -5.00 -0.86
CA SER A 26 18.01 -4.88 -1.08
C SER A 26 18.61 -5.97 -1.98
N GLU A 27 18.10 -7.18 -1.85
CA GLU A 27 18.61 -8.40 -2.47
C GLU A 27 18.06 -8.61 -3.88
N THR A 28 16.79 -8.25 -4.10
CA THR A 28 16.08 -8.47 -5.38
C THR A 28 15.90 -7.21 -6.19
N GLU A 29 16.16 -6.05 -5.59
CA GLU A 29 15.90 -4.74 -6.15
C GLU A 29 14.42 -4.43 -6.45
N GLU A 30 13.49 -5.26 -5.99
CA GLU A 30 12.05 -5.07 -6.22
C GLU A 30 11.49 -3.91 -5.39
N GLU A 31 10.60 -3.09 -5.99
CA GLU A 31 9.86 -2.06 -5.26
C GLU A 31 8.76 -2.70 -4.41
N VAL A 32 8.73 -2.35 -3.12
CA VAL A 32 7.73 -2.85 -2.16
C VAL A 32 7.04 -1.69 -1.45
N VAL A 33 5.75 -1.84 -1.15
CA VAL A 33 4.98 -0.92 -0.30
C VAL A 33 5.20 -1.30 1.15
N VAL A 34 5.57 -0.32 1.98
CA VAL A 34 5.65 -0.45 3.44
C VAL A 34 4.36 0.11 4.02
N TYR A 35 3.60 -0.71 4.75
CA TYR A 35 2.28 -0.34 5.26
C TYR A 35 1.94 -1.04 6.57
N GLN A 36 1.10 -0.41 7.38
CA GLN A 36 0.66 -0.90 8.69
C GLN A 36 -0.81 -1.32 8.64
N ALA A 37 -1.16 -2.46 9.22
CA ALA A 37 -2.55 -2.83 9.46
C ALA A 37 -3.15 -1.92 10.53
N LEU A 38 -4.39 -1.43 10.35
CA LEU A 38 -5.10 -0.62 11.35
C LEU A 38 -6.09 -1.44 12.17
N TYR A 39 -5.78 -2.72 12.37
CA TYR A 39 -6.57 -3.69 13.11
C TYR A 39 -5.67 -4.74 13.76
N GLY A 40 -6.23 -5.51 14.70
CA GLY A 40 -5.49 -6.55 15.42
C GLY A 40 -4.30 -5.96 16.18
N GLU A 41 -3.12 -6.53 15.96
CA GLU A 41 -1.87 -6.10 16.60
C GLU A 41 -1.19 -4.90 15.91
N TYR A 42 -1.81 -4.31 14.89
CA TYR A 42 -1.27 -3.18 14.14
C TYR A 42 0.11 -3.45 13.52
N GLY A 43 0.31 -4.67 13.02
CA GLY A 43 1.57 -5.13 12.44
C GLY A 43 2.00 -4.34 11.20
N LEU A 44 3.32 -4.26 10.99
CA LEU A 44 3.93 -3.63 9.83
C LEU A 44 4.29 -4.69 8.78
N TRP A 45 3.96 -4.40 7.52
CA TRP A 45 4.08 -5.33 6.40
C TRP A 45 4.80 -4.69 5.22
N VAL A 46 5.39 -5.54 4.39
CA VAL A 46 5.83 -5.20 3.04
C VAL A 46 5.10 -6.05 2.01
N ARG A 47 4.87 -5.49 0.82
CA ARG A 47 4.27 -6.20 -0.32
C ARG A 47 4.84 -5.65 -1.63
N PRO A 48 5.08 -6.48 -2.65
CA PRO A 48 5.44 -5.99 -3.99
C PRO A 48 4.51 -4.86 -4.46
N LEU A 49 5.09 -3.78 -4.97
CA LEU A 49 4.34 -2.60 -5.42
C LEU A 49 3.31 -2.97 -6.48
N ALA A 50 3.71 -3.76 -7.47
CA ALA A 50 2.82 -4.22 -8.54
C ALA A 50 1.62 -5.02 -8.00
N MET A 51 1.81 -5.82 -6.95
CA MET A 51 0.69 -6.54 -6.33
C MET A 51 -0.18 -5.62 -5.49
N PHE A 52 0.39 -4.61 -4.83
CA PHE A 52 -0.37 -3.65 -4.04
C PHE A 52 -1.28 -2.78 -4.92
N THR A 53 -0.75 -2.27 -6.04
CA THR A 53 -1.48 -1.41 -6.98
C THR A 53 -2.32 -2.18 -8.01
N SER A 54 -2.30 -3.52 -7.97
CA SER A 54 -3.11 -4.36 -8.84
C SER A 54 -4.62 -4.16 -8.65
N GLN A 55 -5.37 -4.48 -9.69
CA GLN A 55 -6.83 -4.62 -9.61
C GLN A 55 -7.20 -6.08 -9.31
N VAL A 56 -8.41 -6.26 -8.78
CA VAL A 56 -9.05 -7.56 -8.55
C VAL A 56 -10.48 -7.53 -9.10
N GLU A 57 -10.98 -8.67 -9.55
CA GLU A 57 -12.38 -8.81 -9.93
C GLU A 57 -13.22 -9.04 -8.67
N LEU A 58 -14.23 -8.20 -8.47
CA LEU A 58 -15.21 -8.31 -7.39
C LEU A 58 -16.60 -8.08 -8.00
N ASP A 59 -17.46 -9.10 -7.93
CA ASP A 59 -18.82 -9.06 -8.48
C ASP A 59 -18.88 -8.66 -9.97
N GLY A 60 -17.88 -9.08 -10.75
CA GLY A 60 -17.75 -8.76 -12.19
C GLY A 60 -17.18 -7.38 -12.50
N GLU A 61 -16.81 -6.60 -11.48
CA GLU A 61 -16.15 -5.29 -11.63
C GLU A 61 -14.67 -5.36 -11.25
N GLN A 62 -13.83 -4.65 -11.99
CA GLN A 62 -12.41 -4.53 -11.67
C GLN A 62 -12.18 -3.38 -10.69
N VAL A 63 -11.83 -3.71 -9.45
CA VAL A 63 -11.60 -2.74 -8.38
C VAL A 63 -10.13 -2.75 -7.91
N PRO A 64 -9.59 -1.64 -7.39
CA PRO A 64 -8.26 -1.64 -6.79
C PRO A 64 -8.18 -2.64 -5.64
N ARG A 65 -7.10 -3.43 -5.58
CA ARG A 65 -6.85 -4.31 -4.42
C ARG A 65 -6.79 -3.50 -3.12
N PHE A 66 -6.13 -2.35 -3.18
CA PHE A 66 -6.07 -1.35 -2.13
C PHE A 66 -6.47 0.00 -2.72
N ALA A 67 -7.59 0.56 -2.25
CA ALA A 67 -8.08 1.87 -2.67
C ALA A 67 -7.62 2.95 -1.69
N LEU A 68 -7.09 4.07 -2.20
CA LEU A 68 -6.76 5.24 -1.37
C LEU A 68 -8.06 5.83 -0.81
N VAL A 69 -8.09 6.04 0.51
CA VAL A 69 -9.21 6.66 1.24
C VAL A 69 -8.85 8.11 1.60
N GLU A 70 -7.65 8.33 2.13
CA GLU A 70 -7.18 9.64 2.56
C GLU A 70 -5.67 9.75 2.33
N ALA A 71 -5.23 10.84 1.71
CA ALA A 71 -3.81 11.13 1.50
C ALA A 71 -3.19 11.74 2.76
N GLU A 72 -2.03 11.23 3.17
CA GLU A 72 -1.21 11.78 4.25
C GLU A 72 0.12 12.29 3.69
N ALA A 73 0.75 13.21 4.42
CA ALA A 73 2.07 13.73 4.04
C ALA A 73 3.13 12.62 4.09
N SER A 74 4.07 12.64 3.14
CA SER A 74 5.22 11.73 3.16
C SER A 74 6.09 12.00 4.39
N LEU A 75 6.40 10.94 5.14
CA LEU A 75 7.39 10.96 6.21
C LEU A 75 8.82 11.07 5.67
N PHE A 76 9.02 10.71 4.40
CA PHE A 76 10.32 10.71 3.73
C PHE A 76 10.32 11.85 2.72
N SER A 77 10.57 13.07 3.20
CA SER A 77 10.95 14.17 2.33
C SER A 77 12.40 13.97 1.90
N ARG A 78 12.68 14.11 0.60
CA ARG A 78 14.06 14.21 0.13
C ARG A 78 14.59 15.58 0.57
N PRO A 79 15.78 15.66 1.19
CA PRO A 79 16.43 16.95 1.42
C PRO A 79 16.75 17.65 0.10
#